data_AF-A0A821NMN2-F1
#
_entry.id   AF-A0A821NMN2-F1
#
_cell.length_a   1.000
_cell.length_b   1.000
_cell.length_c   1.000
_cell.angle_alpha   90.00
_cell.angle_beta   90.00
_cell.angle_gamma   90.00
#
_symmetry.space_group_name_H-M   'P 1'
#
loop_
_entity.id
_entity.type
_entity.pdbx_description
1 polymer ?
#
loop_
_entity_poly.entity_id
_entity_poly.type
_entity_poly.pdbx_seq_one_letter_code
_entity_poly.pdbx_strand_id
1 'polypeptide(L)'
;QFQQRTILFPLDKSTHYDKYLKIVLEDLPTIDERLLNFIENKYPRRLQSIRRISESRNVRKIYSNHIFPILSDDSQWSTKSDAILIVYVIFIYKDLYSPQPDHFANEMKTLKNTLIIKTRQDKKWLDRQYYYDGRDKRIVKPDELEDMMEDPSGSIDEELLNRIHGSMIGMALGDALGAHVEFRTHAYLVKHPVTDFQEDEARGLKKGQSTDATSMALCLANSLIARRHFNPYDQLVRYKWWYKNGYMTSTGRCFDIGENTSQSFDEFQRRQESLAKDHQIPLEQLDFLSDYHLLANFNVDCSKIGAAGNGALMRLAPVPLFFHKWPIHAVEFSGRSGQITHGDPKAYDACRYYGALIVATLRGESKEQLLDNEFYVKHKPWFNGKRLHTDIEAIAKGSYKQRQGYDGGIRGNGYIVNTLQAALWAFWADENNFEKGVLAAVNLGDDTDTTAAIYGQLAGVYYGFKKLPENWRDQVYAKDFIKCVSKWIVYEGNQWQPEEPTHSTQQSKINQKTN
;
A
#
# COMPACT_ATOMS: atom_id res chain seq x y z
N GLN A 1 16.57 -20.97 -10.09
CA GLN A 1 15.16 -21.05 -10.51
C GLN A 1 14.26 -20.28 -9.53
N PHE A 2 14.54 -18.99 -9.31
CA PHE A 2 13.65 -18.10 -8.56
C PHE A 2 12.78 -17.36 -9.59
N GLN A 3 11.65 -17.96 -9.99
CA GLN A 3 10.63 -17.20 -10.70
C GLN A 3 10.02 -16.23 -9.69
N GLN A 4 10.38 -14.95 -9.80
CA GLN A 4 9.72 -13.85 -9.11
C GLN A 4 8.25 -13.82 -9.57
N ARG A 5 7.35 -14.31 -8.72
CA ARG A 5 5.90 -14.12 -8.92
C ARG A 5 5.59 -12.65 -8.62
N THR A 6 5.10 -11.91 -9.61
CA THR A 6 4.69 -10.51 -9.46
C THR A 6 3.22 -10.42 -9.14
N ILE A 7 2.90 -9.36 -8.39
CA ILE A 7 1.56 -9.05 -7.88
C ILE A 7 1.12 -7.72 -8.53
N LEU A 8 -0.18 -7.59 -8.80
CA LEU A 8 -0.84 -6.63 -9.71
C LEU A 8 -1.67 -5.57 -8.92
N PHE A 9 -1.83 -4.30 -9.39
CA PHE A 9 -2.43 -3.12 -8.65
C PHE A 9 -3.78 -2.49 -9.12
N PRO A 10 -4.75 -2.05 -8.30
CA PRO A 10 -5.97 -1.39 -8.80
C PRO A 10 -5.78 0.11 -9.18
N LEU A 11 -6.51 0.60 -10.18
CA LEU A 11 -6.54 1.97 -10.72
C LEU A 11 -8.01 2.45 -10.70
N ASP A 12 -8.23 3.61 -10.10
CA ASP A 12 -9.48 4.40 -10.21
C ASP A 12 -9.24 5.51 -11.27
N LYS A 13 -10.17 5.64 -12.23
CA LYS A 13 -10.09 6.61 -13.34
C LYS A 13 -10.50 8.03 -12.96
N SER A 14 -11.04 8.28 -11.77
CA SER A 14 -11.70 9.55 -11.44
C SER A 14 -10.78 10.75 -11.21
N THR A 15 -9.50 10.58 -10.85
CA THR A 15 -8.66 11.73 -10.42
C THR A 15 -7.86 12.41 -11.53
N HIS A 16 -7.69 11.77 -12.68
CA HIS A 16 -6.87 12.31 -13.78
C HIS A 16 -7.68 12.64 -15.04
N TYR A 17 -8.90 12.10 -15.19
CA TYR A 17 -9.69 12.33 -16.39
C TYR A 17 -10.42 13.68 -16.35
N ASP A 18 -11.10 14.03 -15.25
CA ASP A 18 -12.01 15.19 -15.24
C ASP A 18 -11.31 16.55 -15.25
N LYS A 19 -10.12 16.67 -14.66
CA LYS A 19 -9.36 17.94 -14.68
C LYS A 19 -8.77 18.24 -16.06
N TYR A 20 -8.48 17.20 -16.85
CA TYR A 20 -8.02 17.33 -18.23
C TYR A 20 -9.19 17.41 -19.21
N LEU A 21 -10.29 16.68 -18.97
CA LEU A 21 -11.51 16.77 -19.79
C LEU A 21 -12.15 18.15 -19.67
N LYS A 22 -12.21 18.77 -18.49
CA LYS A 22 -12.84 20.10 -18.36
C LYS A 22 -12.07 21.20 -19.10
N ILE A 23 -10.74 21.10 -19.15
CA ILE A 23 -9.87 22.00 -19.92
C ILE A 23 -9.98 21.76 -21.43
N VAL A 24 -10.25 20.52 -21.84
CA VAL A 24 -10.34 20.12 -23.25
C VAL A 24 -11.76 20.30 -23.81
N LEU A 25 -12.81 20.12 -23.00
CA LEU A 25 -14.19 20.06 -23.46
C LEU A 25 -14.92 21.40 -23.50
N GLU A 26 -14.50 22.43 -22.75
CA GLU A 26 -15.21 23.72 -22.74
C GLU A 26 -14.78 24.66 -23.89
N ASP A 27 -13.62 24.48 -24.53
CA ASP A 27 -13.05 25.45 -25.51
C ASP A 27 -12.65 24.85 -26.88
N LEU A 28 -13.24 23.74 -27.29
CA LEU A 28 -12.87 23.00 -28.52
C LEU A 28 -13.50 23.47 -29.85
N PRO A 29 -13.75 24.79 -30.10
CA PRO A 29 -13.83 25.26 -31.48
C PRO A 29 -12.90 26.41 -31.88
N THR A 30 -11.90 26.80 -31.09
CA THR A 30 -10.84 27.71 -31.57
C THR A 30 -9.53 27.47 -30.83
N ILE A 31 -8.56 26.86 -31.52
CA ILE A 31 -7.16 26.88 -31.08
C ILE A 31 -6.70 28.34 -31.22
N ASP A 32 -6.88 29.12 -30.16
CA ASP A 32 -6.51 30.53 -30.12
C ASP A 32 -5.24 30.76 -29.29
N GLU A 33 -4.56 31.87 -29.58
CA GLU A 33 -3.27 32.35 -29.08
C GLU A 33 -3.06 32.24 -27.56
N ARG A 34 -4.09 32.00 -26.75
CA ARG A 34 -4.00 31.79 -25.30
C ARG A 34 -3.31 30.49 -24.90
N LEU A 35 -3.55 29.39 -25.62
CA LEU A 35 -2.86 28.11 -25.35
C LEU A 35 -1.37 28.23 -25.71
N LEU A 36 -1.08 28.91 -26.82
CA LEU A 36 0.28 29.22 -27.23
C LEU A 36 0.96 30.18 -26.23
N ASN A 37 0.29 31.25 -25.79
CA ASN A 37 0.78 32.17 -24.77
C ASN A 37 0.98 31.50 -23.40
N PHE A 38 0.12 30.55 -23.02
CA PHE A 38 0.27 29.80 -21.77
C PHE A 38 1.50 28.87 -21.82
N ILE A 39 1.72 28.20 -22.94
CA ILE A 39 2.90 27.35 -23.16
C ILE A 39 4.17 28.20 -23.30
N GLU A 40 4.07 29.38 -23.92
CA GLU A 40 5.15 30.37 -24.07
C GLU A 40 5.58 30.94 -22.70
N ASN A 41 4.63 31.23 -21.82
CA ASN A 41 4.90 31.73 -20.47
C ASN A 41 5.43 30.66 -19.50
N LYS A 42 5.01 29.39 -19.65
CA LYS A 42 5.32 28.34 -18.66
C LYS A 42 6.46 27.41 -19.10
N TYR A 43 6.67 27.21 -20.41
CA TYR A 43 7.65 26.25 -20.95
C TYR A 43 8.32 26.71 -22.26
N PRO A 44 9.04 27.86 -22.28
CA PRO A 44 9.58 28.48 -23.51
C PRO A 44 10.53 27.57 -24.31
N ARG A 45 11.22 26.63 -23.66
CA ARG A 45 12.16 25.71 -24.33
C ARG A 45 11.50 24.55 -25.09
N ARG A 46 10.22 24.25 -24.83
CA ARG A 46 9.52 23.12 -25.50
C ARG A 46 8.80 23.54 -26.79
N LEU A 47 8.48 24.82 -26.96
CA LEU A 47 7.75 25.32 -28.14
C LEU A 47 8.61 25.28 -29.43
N GLN A 48 9.92 25.53 -29.35
CA GLN A 48 10.82 25.42 -30.51
C GLN A 48 10.91 23.99 -31.06
N SER A 49 10.86 22.99 -30.19
CA SER A 49 10.84 21.58 -30.58
C SER A 49 9.51 21.20 -31.22
N ILE A 50 8.39 21.68 -30.66
CA ILE A 50 7.04 21.42 -31.18
C ILE A 50 6.84 22.09 -32.55
N ARG A 51 7.29 23.34 -32.73
CA ARG A 51 7.24 24.04 -34.03
C ARG A 51 8.08 23.31 -35.09
N ARG A 52 9.31 22.91 -34.76
CA ARG A 52 10.18 22.11 -35.67
C ARG A 52 9.57 20.76 -36.07
N ILE A 53 8.85 20.10 -35.16
CA ILE A 53 8.20 18.80 -35.42
C ILE A 53 6.97 18.97 -36.33
N SER A 54 6.21 20.06 -36.18
CA SER A 54 5.01 20.35 -36.98
C SER A 54 5.30 20.77 -38.44
N GLU A 55 6.51 21.24 -38.72
CA GLU A 55 6.97 21.67 -40.04
C GLU A 55 7.63 20.55 -40.86
N SER A 56 7.83 19.38 -40.27
CA SER A 56 8.46 18.25 -40.94
C SER A 56 7.60 17.71 -42.09
N ARG A 57 8.16 17.73 -43.31
CA ARG A 57 7.53 17.22 -44.54
C ARG A 57 7.03 15.78 -44.41
N ASN A 58 7.73 14.95 -43.63
CA ASN A 58 7.35 13.56 -43.38
C ASN A 58 6.09 13.44 -42.51
N VAL A 59 5.89 14.35 -41.57
CA VAL A 59 4.71 14.37 -40.70
C VAL A 59 3.46 14.75 -41.48
N ARG A 60 3.55 15.75 -42.36
CA ARG A 60 2.44 16.12 -43.25
C ARG A 60 2.07 14.99 -44.22
N LYS A 61 3.07 14.26 -44.73
CA LYS A 61 2.85 13.14 -45.67
C LYS A 61 2.20 11.93 -44.99
N ILE A 62 2.62 11.58 -43.78
CA ILE A 62 2.00 10.50 -42.99
C ILE A 62 0.59 10.87 -42.56
N TYR A 63 0.38 12.11 -42.11
CA TYR A 63 -0.94 12.58 -41.73
C TYR A 63 -1.90 12.56 -42.91
N SER A 64 -1.53 13.12 -44.06
CA SER A 64 -2.39 13.16 -45.26
C SER A 64 -2.65 11.78 -45.89
N ASN A 65 -1.65 10.89 -45.93
CA ASN A 65 -1.79 9.61 -46.64
C ASN A 65 -2.37 8.49 -45.79
N HIS A 66 -2.23 8.53 -44.46
CA HIS A 66 -2.58 7.39 -43.60
C HIS A 66 -3.54 7.74 -42.46
N ILE A 67 -3.44 8.95 -41.88
CA ILE A 67 -4.26 9.32 -40.70
C ILE A 67 -5.54 10.04 -41.11
N PHE A 68 -5.43 11.01 -42.02
CA PHE A 68 -6.57 11.80 -42.51
C PHE A 68 -7.67 10.95 -43.15
N PRO A 69 -7.38 9.94 -44.01
CA PRO A 69 -8.43 9.09 -44.59
C PRO A 69 -9.17 8.25 -43.55
N ILE A 70 -8.51 7.91 -42.43
CA ILE A 70 -9.12 7.17 -41.32
C ILE A 70 -10.02 8.11 -40.51
N LEU A 71 -9.55 9.32 -40.21
CA LEU A 71 -10.29 10.31 -39.44
C LEU A 71 -11.45 10.96 -40.22
N SER A 72 -11.38 11.01 -41.55
CA SER A 72 -12.39 11.65 -42.40
C SER A 72 -13.61 10.77 -42.70
N ASP A 73 -13.61 9.50 -42.31
CA ASP A 73 -14.78 8.61 -42.44
C ASP A 73 -15.66 8.70 -41.18
N ASP A 74 -16.53 9.72 -41.14
CA ASP A 74 -17.45 10.02 -40.04
C ASP A 74 -18.45 8.89 -39.74
N SER A 75 -18.65 7.94 -40.66
CA SER A 75 -19.65 6.87 -40.53
C SER A 75 -19.30 5.79 -39.50
N GLN A 76 -18.06 5.77 -39.00
CA GLN A 76 -17.55 4.71 -38.11
C GLN A 76 -17.32 5.13 -36.66
N TRP A 77 -17.54 6.41 -36.32
CA TRP A 77 -17.22 6.94 -34.99
C TRP A 77 -18.48 7.19 -34.17
N SER A 78 -18.55 6.62 -32.97
CA SER A 78 -19.68 6.83 -32.06
C SER A 78 -19.66 8.23 -31.41
N THR A 79 -18.48 8.80 -31.15
CA THR A 79 -18.33 10.16 -30.59
C THR A 79 -17.00 10.82 -31.02
N LYS A 80 -16.91 12.16 -30.97
CA LYS A 80 -15.67 12.93 -31.21
C LYS A 80 -14.52 12.56 -30.25
N SER A 81 -14.83 12.03 -29.07
CA SER A 81 -13.88 11.58 -28.05
C SER A 81 -13.08 10.35 -28.48
N ASP A 82 -13.69 9.47 -29.28
CA ASP A 82 -13.07 8.24 -29.79
C ASP A 82 -11.97 8.55 -30.81
N ALA A 83 -12.17 9.58 -31.65
CA ALA A 83 -11.19 10.06 -32.61
C ALA A 83 -9.98 10.72 -31.91
N ILE A 84 -10.21 11.46 -30.82
CA ILE A 84 -9.17 12.17 -30.07
C ILE A 84 -8.27 11.18 -29.30
N LEU A 85 -8.85 10.15 -28.66
CA LEU A 85 -8.09 9.14 -27.93
C LEU A 85 -7.14 8.37 -28.87
N ILE A 86 -7.59 8.06 -30.08
CA ILE A 86 -6.77 7.39 -31.10
C ILE A 86 -5.65 8.31 -31.61
N VAL A 87 -5.94 9.59 -31.86
CA VAL A 87 -4.90 10.59 -32.22
C VAL A 87 -3.84 10.72 -31.11
N TYR A 88 -4.27 10.67 -29.84
CA TYR A 88 -3.37 10.73 -28.68
C TYR A 88 -2.49 9.49 -28.57
N VAL A 89 -3.06 8.29 -28.79
CA VAL A 89 -2.31 7.02 -28.83
C VAL A 89 -1.31 7.02 -30.00
N ILE A 90 -1.71 7.53 -31.18
CA ILE A 90 -0.83 7.68 -32.36
C ILE A 90 0.38 8.58 -32.05
N PHE A 91 0.18 9.67 -31.30
CA PHE A 91 1.27 10.57 -30.89
C PHE A 91 2.22 9.92 -29.88
N ILE A 92 1.68 9.20 -28.90
CA ILE A 92 2.48 8.51 -27.87
C ILE A 92 3.27 7.34 -28.48
N TYR A 93 2.68 6.59 -29.41
CA TYR A 93 3.34 5.42 -30.01
C TYR A 93 4.49 5.81 -30.95
N LYS A 94 4.36 6.95 -31.65
CA LYS A 94 5.39 7.49 -32.54
C LYS A 94 6.65 7.96 -31.80
N ASP A 95 6.49 8.46 -30.58
CA ASP A 95 7.63 8.87 -29.74
C ASP A 95 8.37 7.68 -29.12
N LEU A 96 7.77 6.47 -29.13
CA LEU A 96 8.30 5.31 -28.42
C LEU A 96 8.85 4.19 -29.31
N TYR A 97 8.33 3.91 -30.53
CA TYR A 97 8.81 2.75 -31.32
C TYR A 97 8.76 2.87 -32.88
N SER A 98 9.96 2.83 -33.49
CA SER A 98 10.38 2.18 -34.77
C SER A 98 9.96 2.71 -36.19
N PRO A 99 10.78 2.53 -37.26
CA PRO A 99 10.71 3.27 -38.53
C PRO A 99 10.00 2.55 -39.71
N GLN A 100 9.09 1.60 -39.48
CA GLN A 100 8.49 0.77 -40.55
C GLN A 100 6.96 1.03 -40.69
N PRO A 101 6.49 1.72 -41.75
CA PRO A 101 5.10 2.18 -41.90
C PRO A 101 4.02 1.10 -42.03
N ASP A 102 4.33 -0.04 -42.66
CA ASP A 102 3.31 -1.06 -42.98
C ASP A 102 2.92 -1.92 -41.77
N HIS A 103 3.83 -2.09 -40.81
CA HIS A 103 3.54 -2.78 -39.55
C HIS A 103 2.58 -1.96 -38.66
N PHE A 104 2.81 -0.64 -38.61
CA PHE A 104 1.96 0.31 -37.91
C PHE A 104 0.51 0.31 -38.42
N ALA A 105 0.31 0.24 -39.75
CA ALA A 105 -1.03 0.21 -40.33
C ALA A 105 -1.86 -1.03 -39.91
N ASN A 106 -1.21 -2.20 -39.81
CA ASN A 106 -1.87 -3.45 -39.41
C ASN A 106 -2.18 -3.50 -37.90
N GLU A 107 -1.28 -3.02 -37.05
CA GLU A 107 -1.55 -2.90 -35.61
C GLU A 107 -2.69 -1.92 -35.33
N MET A 108 -2.70 -0.77 -36.02
CA MET A 108 -3.74 0.24 -35.87
C MET A 108 -5.12 -0.26 -36.32
N LYS A 109 -5.19 -1.07 -37.38
CA LYS A 109 -6.44 -1.69 -37.83
C LYS A 109 -6.98 -2.69 -36.81
N THR A 110 -6.08 -3.44 -36.15
CA THR A 110 -6.42 -4.40 -35.09
C THR A 110 -6.89 -3.69 -33.82
N LEU A 111 -6.22 -2.60 -33.43
CA LEU A 111 -6.60 -1.78 -32.28
C LEU A 111 -7.96 -1.11 -32.49
N LYS A 112 -8.20 -0.53 -33.68
CA LYS A 112 -9.48 0.09 -34.07
C LYS A 112 -10.64 -0.89 -33.93
N ASN A 113 -10.51 -2.09 -34.48
CA ASN A 113 -11.56 -3.11 -34.40
C ASN A 113 -11.82 -3.57 -32.96
N THR A 114 -10.77 -3.70 -32.16
CA THR A 114 -10.87 -4.12 -30.75
C THR A 114 -11.56 -3.06 -29.88
N LEU A 115 -11.27 -1.77 -30.10
CA LEU A 115 -11.89 -0.67 -29.38
C LEU A 115 -13.38 -0.50 -29.72
N ILE A 116 -13.75 -0.58 -31.01
CA ILE A 116 -15.14 -0.42 -31.49
C ILE A 116 -16.06 -1.52 -30.93
N ILE A 117 -15.56 -2.76 -30.82
CA ILE A 117 -16.35 -3.87 -30.25
C ILE A 117 -16.63 -3.64 -28.75
N LYS A 118 -15.64 -3.13 -28.01
CA LYS A 118 -15.73 -2.95 -26.55
C LYS A 118 -16.59 -1.75 -26.14
N THR A 119 -16.59 -0.66 -26.89
CA THR A 119 -17.43 0.51 -26.59
C THR A 119 -18.92 0.27 -26.87
N ARG A 120 -19.26 -0.62 -27.82
CA ARG A 120 -20.66 -0.97 -28.11
C ARG A 120 -21.32 -1.90 -27.10
N GLN A 121 -20.54 -2.68 -26.33
CA GLN A 121 -21.09 -3.76 -25.52
C GLN A 121 -21.24 -3.45 -24.02
N ASP A 122 -20.58 -2.44 -23.45
CA ASP A 122 -20.58 -2.30 -21.98
C ASP A 122 -20.58 -0.85 -21.47
N LYS A 123 -21.76 -0.33 -21.12
CA LYS A 123 -21.91 0.95 -20.39
C LYS A 123 -21.52 0.85 -18.90
N LYS A 124 -21.23 -0.35 -18.36
CA LYS A 124 -20.77 -0.56 -16.96
C LYS A 124 -19.23 -0.51 -16.81
N TRP A 125 -18.51 -0.15 -17.87
CA TRP A 125 -17.04 -0.18 -17.88
C TRP A 125 -16.37 0.91 -17.00
N LEU A 126 -17.12 1.93 -16.60
CA LEU A 126 -16.63 3.04 -15.76
C LEU A 126 -16.45 2.68 -14.27
N ASP A 127 -17.08 1.61 -13.77
CA ASP A 127 -17.10 1.26 -12.34
C ASP A 127 -16.10 0.16 -11.92
N ARG A 128 -15.22 -0.32 -12.82
CA ARG A 128 -14.31 -1.44 -12.51
C ARG A 128 -12.94 -0.94 -12.04
N GLN A 129 -12.42 -1.51 -10.95
CA GLN A 129 -11.06 -1.31 -10.45
C GLN A 129 -10.05 -1.95 -11.42
N TYR A 130 -8.95 -1.29 -11.78
CA TYR A 130 -8.03 -1.78 -12.81
C TYR A 130 -6.60 -2.03 -12.32
N TYR A 131 -6.18 -3.27 -12.41
CA TYR A 131 -4.84 -3.83 -12.28
C TYR A 131 -3.65 -3.04 -12.91
N TYR A 132 -2.45 -2.85 -12.35
CA TYR A 132 -1.22 -2.51 -13.09
C TYR A 132 -0.17 -3.59 -12.79
N ASP A 133 0.42 -4.17 -13.83
CA ASP A 133 1.53 -5.10 -13.70
C ASP A 133 2.84 -4.32 -13.84
N GLY A 134 3.63 -4.27 -12.77
CA GLY A 134 4.93 -3.61 -12.77
C GLY A 134 5.97 -4.27 -13.68
N ARG A 135 5.83 -5.56 -14.01
CA ARG A 135 6.72 -6.27 -14.96
C ARG A 135 6.41 -5.88 -16.40
N ASP A 136 5.14 -6.04 -16.78
CA ASP A 136 4.69 -5.93 -18.17
C ASP A 136 4.21 -4.52 -18.52
N LYS A 137 4.20 -3.61 -17.54
CA LYS A 137 3.73 -2.23 -17.67
C LYS A 137 2.32 -2.12 -18.27
N ARG A 138 1.44 -3.07 -17.93
CA ARG A 138 0.10 -3.19 -18.52
C ARG A 138 -1.01 -3.17 -17.48
N ILE A 139 -2.21 -2.79 -17.92
CA ILE A 139 -3.40 -2.75 -17.07
C ILE A 139 -4.09 -4.13 -17.06
N VAL A 140 -4.42 -4.66 -15.88
CA VAL A 140 -5.06 -5.99 -15.66
C VAL A 140 -6.48 -5.81 -15.12
N LYS A 141 -7.44 -6.70 -15.41
CA LYS A 141 -8.80 -6.63 -14.82
C LYS A 141 -8.87 -7.34 -13.45
N PRO A 142 -9.88 -7.06 -12.59
CA PRO A 142 -10.10 -7.80 -11.35
C PRO A 142 -10.21 -9.32 -11.58
N ASP A 143 -11.02 -9.72 -12.55
CA ASP A 143 -11.22 -11.14 -12.90
C ASP A 143 -9.93 -11.79 -13.44
N GLU A 144 -9.10 -11.03 -14.16
CA GLU A 144 -7.78 -11.48 -14.62
C GLU A 144 -6.76 -11.57 -13.47
N LEU A 145 -6.96 -10.85 -12.37
CA LEU A 145 -6.12 -10.95 -11.16
C LEU A 145 -6.34 -12.25 -10.42
N GLU A 146 -7.61 -12.65 -10.29
CA GLU A 146 -8.01 -13.93 -9.70
C GLU A 146 -7.45 -15.09 -10.52
N ASP A 147 -7.43 -14.97 -11.85
CA ASP A 147 -6.80 -15.94 -12.74
C ASP A 147 -5.26 -15.93 -12.69
N MET A 148 -4.63 -14.75 -12.47
CA MET A 148 -3.15 -14.61 -12.43
C MET A 148 -2.53 -15.01 -11.09
N MET A 149 -3.28 -14.93 -9.99
CA MET A 149 -2.87 -15.38 -8.67
C MET A 149 -3.61 -16.69 -8.36
N GLU A 150 -3.08 -17.82 -8.86
CA GLU A 150 -3.62 -19.17 -8.57
C GLU A 150 -4.07 -19.25 -7.11
N ASP A 151 -5.37 -19.49 -6.88
CA ASP A 151 -5.92 -19.53 -5.52
C ASP A 151 -5.22 -20.63 -4.72
N PRO A 152 -4.44 -20.30 -3.67
CA PRO A 152 -3.74 -21.31 -2.88
C PRO A 152 -4.67 -22.10 -1.95
N SER A 153 -6.00 -21.96 -2.09
CA SER A 153 -7.03 -22.32 -1.10
C SER A 153 -7.21 -23.81 -0.82
N GLY A 154 -6.59 -24.70 -1.59
CA GLY A 154 -6.74 -26.15 -1.41
C GLY A 154 -6.28 -26.72 -0.06
N SER A 155 -5.59 -25.94 0.80
CA SER A 155 -5.00 -26.45 2.04
C SER A 155 -4.95 -25.46 3.22
N ILE A 156 -5.74 -24.38 3.22
CA ILE A 156 -5.68 -23.36 4.27
C ILE A 156 -6.83 -23.56 5.27
N ASP A 157 -6.51 -23.60 6.57
CA ASP A 157 -7.51 -23.65 7.65
C ASP A 157 -8.47 -22.45 7.57
N GLU A 158 -9.77 -22.73 7.48
CA GLU A 158 -10.79 -21.70 7.24
C GLU A 158 -10.90 -20.69 8.39
N GLU A 159 -10.70 -21.12 9.63
CA GLU A 159 -10.80 -20.24 10.79
C GLU A 159 -9.58 -19.32 10.88
N LEU A 160 -8.38 -19.84 10.64
CA LEU A 160 -7.17 -19.06 10.49
C LEU A 160 -7.33 -18.01 9.38
N LEU A 161 -7.84 -18.42 8.22
CA LEU A 161 -8.07 -17.50 7.10
C LEU A 161 -9.13 -16.45 7.45
N ASN A 162 -10.20 -16.81 8.16
CA ASN A 162 -11.21 -15.87 8.66
C ASN A 162 -10.58 -14.82 9.58
N ARG A 163 -9.67 -15.20 10.48
CA ARG A 163 -8.94 -14.27 11.37
C ARG A 163 -7.97 -13.37 10.61
N ILE A 164 -7.22 -13.92 9.67
CA ILE A 164 -6.24 -13.15 8.87
C ILE A 164 -6.96 -12.16 7.93
N HIS A 165 -8.06 -12.58 7.29
CA HIS A 165 -8.94 -11.65 6.57
C HIS A 165 -9.48 -10.57 7.51
N GLY A 166 -9.91 -10.96 8.71
CA GLY A 166 -10.43 -10.05 9.71
C GLY A 166 -9.43 -8.97 10.08
N SER A 167 -8.16 -9.32 10.27
CA SER A 167 -7.09 -8.35 10.57
C SER A 167 -6.86 -7.34 9.45
N MET A 168 -6.67 -7.81 8.21
CA MET A 168 -6.35 -6.95 7.08
C MET A 168 -7.53 -6.06 6.68
N ILE A 169 -8.76 -6.61 6.70
CA ILE A 169 -9.98 -5.84 6.42
C ILE A 169 -10.36 -4.94 7.59
N GLY A 170 -10.20 -5.40 8.83
CA GLY A 170 -10.49 -4.61 10.03
C GLY A 170 -9.59 -3.38 10.12
N MET A 171 -8.31 -3.52 9.78
CA MET A 171 -7.37 -2.41 9.63
C MET A 171 -7.83 -1.41 8.56
N ALA A 172 -8.13 -1.89 7.34
CA ALA A 172 -8.56 -1.02 6.24
C ALA A 172 -9.91 -0.34 6.50
N LEU A 173 -10.80 -1.01 7.22
CA LEU A 173 -12.07 -0.47 7.69
C LEU A 173 -11.84 0.64 8.72
N GLY A 174 -11.01 0.39 9.74
CA GLY A 174 -10.72 1.38 10.77
C GLY A 174 -10.06 2.64 10.19
N ASP A 175 -9.07 2.43 9.31
CA ASP A 175 -8.42 3.47 8.51
C ASP A 175 -9.48 4.31 7.74
N ALA A 176 -10.26 3.68 6.86
CA ALA A 176 -11.27 4.39 6.05
C ALA A 176 -12.37 5.08 6.90
N LEU A 177 -12.71 4.52 8.07
CA LEU A 177 -13.71 5.11 8.96
C LEU A 177 -13.19 6.36 9.65
N GLY A 178 -11.93 6.33 10.09
CA GLY A 178 -11.30 7.47 10.76
C GLY A 178 -10.82 8.54 9.80
N ALA A 179 -10.62 8.24 8.52
CA ALA A 179 -10.02 9.14 7.54
C ALA A 179 -10.70 10.52 7.56
N HIS A 180 -11.97 10.65 7.16
CA HIS A 180 -12.65 11.95 6.99
C HIS A 180 -12.68 12.91 8.21
N VAL A 181 -12.33 12.43 9.41
CA VAL A 181 -12.23 13.25 10.63
C VAL A 181 -10.82 13.34 11.22
N GLU A 182 -9.81 12.95 10.45
CA GLU A 182 -8.42 13.09 10.87
C GLU A 182 -8.11 14.55 11.27
N PHE A 183 -7.36 14.68 12.36
CA PHE A 183 -7.02 15.93 13.03
C PHE A 183 -8.19 16.69 13.67
N ARG A 184 -9.41 16.12 13.70
CA ARG A 184 -10.52 16.68 14.48
C ARG A 184 -10.35 16.36 15.96
N THR A 185 -10.53 17.36 16.81
CA THR A 185 -10.39 17.19 18.26
C THR A 185 -11.52 16.33 18.84
N HIS A 186 -11.27 15.72 20.00
CA HIS A 186 -12.32 15.02 20.75
C HIS A 186 -13.56 15.90 20.99
N ALA A 187 -13.36 17.17 21.35
CA ALA A 187 -14.45 18.11 21.60
C ALA A 187 -15.33 18.36 20.35
N TYR A 188 -14.75 18.27 19.15
CA TYR A 188 -15.50 18.30 17.90
C TYR A 188 -16.30 17.00 17.72
N LEU A 189 -15.69 15.83 17.92
CA LEU A 189 -16.32 14.53 17.70
C LEU A 189 -17.40 14.19 18.74
N VAL A 190 -17.34 14.75 19.94
CA VAL A 190 -18.47 14.67 20.90
C VAL A 190 -19.73 15.33 20.32
N LYS A 191 -19.58 16.39 19.52
CA LYS A 191 -20.70 17.10 18.88
C LYS A 191 -21.07 16.53 17.51
N HIS A 192 -20.09 15.93 16.83
CA HIS A 192 -20.19 15.41 15.47
C HIS A 192 -19.61 14.00 15.41
N PRO A 193 -20.22 13.03 16.12
CA PRO A 193 -19.66 11.69 16.23
C PRO A 193 -19.64 11.00 14.87
N VAL A 194 -18.53 10.32 14.58
CA VAL A 194 -18.49 9.36 13.48
C VAL A 194 -19.38 8.19 13.83
N THR A 195 -20.24 7.83 12.89
CA THR A 195 -21.20 6.72 13.00
C THR A 195 -21.24 5.85 11.75
N ASP A 196 -20.63 6.28 10.65
CA ASP A 196 -20.58 5.56 9.37
C ASP A 196 -19.44 6.11 8.49
N PHE A 197 -19.14 5.45 7.38
CA PHE A 197 -18.23 5.98 6.36
C PHE A 197 -18.78 7.28 5.76
N GLN A 198 -17.90 8.27 5.64
CA GLN A 198 -18.19 9.52 4.95
C GLN A 198 -17.12 9.81 3.91
N GLU A 199 -17.49 10.65 2.95
CA GLU A 199 -16.54 11.18 1.99
C GLU A 199 -15.71 12.28 2.65
N ASP A 200 -14.47 12.43 2.18
CA ASP A 200 -13.60 13.56 2.53
C ASP A 200 -13.31 14.32 1.24
N GLU A 201 -14.17 15.28 0.92
CA GLU A 201 -14.00 16.11 -0.28
C GLU A 201 -12.68 16.90 -0.26
N ALA A 202 -12.19 17.28 0.93
CA ALA A 202 -10.98 18.09 1.06
C ALA A 202 -9.73 17.31 0.63
N ARG A 203 -9.68 16.01 0.92
CA ARG A 203 -8.59 15.12 0.49
C ARG A 203 -8.92 14.30 -0.76
N GLY A 204 -10.17 14.32 -1.19
CA GLY A 204 -10.67 13.61 -2.36
C GLY A 204 -10.90 12.13 -2.11
N LEU A 205 -11.33 11.76 -0.90
CA LEU A 205 -11.64 10.38 -0.53
C LEU A 205 -13.12 10.09 -0.68
N LYS A 206 -13.44 9.02 -1.40
CA LYS A 206 -14.77 8.41 -1.43
C LYS A 206 -14.96 7.52 -0.21
N LYS A 207 -16.22 7.20 0.10
CA LYS A 207 -16.56 6.25 1.17
C LYS A 207 -15.80 4.93 1.01
N GLY A 208 -15.23 4.45 2.12
CA GLY A 208 -14.49 3.19 2.17
C GLY A 208 -13.08 3.24 1.59
N GLN A 209 -12.62 4.38 1.06
CA GLN A 209 -11.21 4.56 0.69
C GLN A 209 -10.37 4.82 1.94
N SER A 210 -9.25 4.10 2.02
CA SER A 210 -8.27 4.17 3.11
C SER A 210 -7.06 5.03 2.77
N THR A 211 -6.22 5.33 3.76
CA THR A 211 -5.09 6.26 3.72
C THR A 211 -3.74 5.53 3.60
N ASP A 212 -2.68 6.10 4.17
CA ASP A 212 -1.34 5.54 4.13
C ASP A 212 -1.20 4.28 5.00
N ALA A 213 -1.97 4.15 6.08
CA ALA A 213 -1.93 2.96 6.95
C ALA A 213 -2.19 1.66 6.16
N THR A 214 -3.29 1.61 5.40
CA THR A 214 -3.60 0.47 4.54
C THR A 214 -2.62 0.35 3.37
N SER A 215 -2.26 1.46 2.72
CA SER A 215 -1.35 1.44 1.56
C SER A 215 0.01 0.84 1.93
N MET A 216 0.57 1.24 3.07
CA MET A 216 1.84 0.73 3.56
C MET A 216 1.73 -0.70 4.10
N ALA A 217 0.60 -1.09 4.70
CA ALA A 217 0.40 -2.48 5.10
C ALA A 217 0.35 -3.41 3.87
N LEU A 218 -0.32 -3.01 2.80
CA LEU A 218 -0.32 -3.77 1.54
C LEU A 218 1.08 -3.87 0.94
N CYS A 219 1.86 -2.78 0.97
CA CYS A 219 3.27 -2.80 0.55
C CYS A 219 4.08 -3.83 1.34
N LEU A 220 3.91 -3.83 2.67
CA LEU A 220 4.59 -4.77 3.56
C LEU A 220 4.18 -6.22 3.29
N ALA A 221 2.88 -6.48 3.14
CA ALA A 221 2.37 -7.79 2.76
C ALA A 221 2.98 -8.28 1.45
N ASN A 222 3.08 -7.40 0.45
CA ASN A 222 3.64 -7.75 -0.84
C ASN A 222 5.12 -8.11 -0.75
N SER A 223 5.89 -7.44 0.11
CA SER A 223 7.29 -7.80 0.41
C SER A 223 7.39 -9.21 0.94
N LEU A 224 6.62 -9.50 1.98
CA LEU A 224 6.63 -10.81 2.64
C LEU A 224 6.26 -11.92 1.66
N ILE A 225 5.22 -11.74 0.85
CA ILE A 225 4.76 -12.73 -0.13
C ILE A 225 5.82 -12.95 -1.23
N ALA A 226 6.28 -11.89 -1.88
CA ALA A 226 7.17 -12.02 -3.03
C ALA A 226 8.58 -12.49 -2.63
N ARG A 227 9.04 -12.08 -1.44
CA ARG A 227 10.35 -12.49 -0.92
C ARG A 227 10.30 -13.79 -0.15
N ARG A 228 9.11 -14.26 0.22
CA ARG A 228 8.87 -15.42 1.09
C ARG A 228 9.66 -15.35 2.40
N HIS A 229 9.94 -14.13 2.85
CA HIS A 229 10.79 -13.83 4.00
C HIS A 229 10.63 -12.35 4.37
N PHE A 230 11.03 -11.97 5.57
CA PHE A 230 11.17 -10.58 5.96
C PHE A 230 12.41 -9.96 5.30
N ASN A 231 12.22 -9.03 4.37
CA ASN A 231 13.32 -8.32 3.71
C ASN A 231 13.13 -6.79 3.88
N PRO A 232 13.90 -6.15 4.77
CA PRO A 232 13.74 -4.73 5.06
C PRO A 232 14.11 -3.82 3.87
N TYR A 233 15.02 -4.27 2.98
CA TYR A 233 15.36 -3.52 1.77
C TYR A 233 14.17 -3.53 0.79
N ASP A 234 13.61 -4.69 0.51
CA ASP A 234 12.44 -4.85 -0.38
C ASP A 234 11.18 -4.14 0.19
N GLN A 235 11.04 -4.13 1.52
CA GLN A 235 10.03 -3.32 2.20
C GLN A 235 10.18 -1.82 1.89
N LEU A 236 11.40 -1.26 1.99
CA LEU A 236 11.67 0.13 1.64
C LEU A 236 11.49 0.41 0.15
N VAL A 237 11.84 -0.53 -0.74
CA VAL A 237 11.59 -0.42 -2.18
C VAL A 237 10.10 -0.24 -2.47
N ARG A 238 9.24 -1.05 -1.84
CA ARG A 238 7.77 -0.95 -2.06
C ARG A 238 7.18 0.31 -1.47
N TYR A 239 7.68 0.73 -0.31
CA TYR A 239 7.31 2.02 0.24
C TYR A 239 7.75 3.18 -0.66
N LYS A 240 8.93 3.09 -1.29
CA LYS A 240 9.37 4.05 -2.30
C LYS A 240 8.44 4.04 -3.51
N TRP A 241 7.99 2.88 -3.98
CA TRP A 241 6.99 2.79 -5.06
C TRP A 241 5.67 3.45 -4.68
N TRP A 242 5.21 3.27 -3.43
CA TRP A 242 4.03 3.95 -2.93
C TRP A 242 4.25 5.46 -2.93
N TYR A 243 5.34 5.91 -2.29
CA TYR A 243 5.69 7.31 -2.14
C TYR A 243 5.83 8.05 -3.48
N LYS A 244 6.46 7.44 -4.48
CA LYS A 244 6.71 8.08 -5.79
C LYS A 244 5.57 7.89 -6.80
N ASN A 245 4.90 6.73 -6.79
CA ASN A 245 4.02 6.31 -7.87
C ASN A 245 2.58 5.97 -7.42
N GLY A 246 2.24 6.11 -6.13
CA GLY A 246 0.91 5.74 -5.63
C GLY A 246 0.67 4.22 -5.61
N TYR A 247 1.72 3.41 -5.57
CA TYR A 247 1.61 1.95 -5.46
C TYR A 247 0.75 1.54 -4.25
N MET A 248 -0.24 0.68 -4.47
CA MET A 248 -1.17 0.15 -3.45
C MET A 248 -2.03 1.19 -2.71
N THR A 249 -2.25 2.36 -3.30
CA THR A 249 -3.15 3.37 -2.74
C THR A 249 -4.59 3.25 -3.25
N SER A 250 -5.53 3.79 -2.48
CA SER A 250 -6.95 3.87 -2.83
C SER A 250 -7.26 4.98 -3.86
N THR A 251 -6.37 5.97 -4.03
CA THR A 251 -6.63 7.20 -4.82
C THR A 251 -5.84 7.31 -6.13
N GLY A 252 -4.95 6.35 -6.41
CA GLY A 252 -3.97 6.40 -7.51
C GLY A 252 -2.76 7.33 -7.29
N ARG A 253 -2.62 7.97 -6.13
CA ARG A 253 -1.46 8.80 -5.76
C ARG A 253 -1.07 8.60 -4.29
N CYS A 254 0.18 8.89 -3.94
CA CYS A 254 0.58 9.02 -2.53
C CYS A 254 -0.08 10.24 -1.90
N PHE A 255 -0.65 10.08 -0.70
CA PHE A 255 -1.16 11.13 0.17
C PHE A 255 -1.08 10.64 1.63
N ASP A 256 -1.34 11.53 2.61
CA ASP A 256 -1.27 11.24 4.07
C ASP A 256 0.08 10.78 4.63
N ILE A 257 1.14 10.80 3.83
CA ILE A 257 2.45 10.38 4.33
C ILE A 257 2.96 11.28 5.47
N GLY A 258 3.18 10.68 6.64
CA GLY A 258 3.79 11.36 7.77
C GLY A 258 5.27 11.75 7.56
N GLU A 259 5.71 12.81 8.23
CA GLU A 259 7.05 13.40 8.06
C GLU A 259 8.21 12.44 8.35
N ASN A 260 8.12 11.61 9.42
CA ASN A 260 9.18 10.63 9.72
C ASN A 260 9.30 9.57 8.62
N THR A 261 8.15 9.20 8.04
CA THR A 261 8.05 8.20 6.96
C THR A 261 8.67 8.74 5.67
N SER A 262 8.28 9.95 5.24
CA SER A 262 8.81 10.58 4.02
C SER A 262 10.33 10.79 4.10
N GLN A 263 10.83 11.32 5.22
CA GLN A 263 12.27 11.51 5.45
C GLN A 263 13.06 10.20 5.38
N SER A 264 12.49 9.10 5.89
CA SER A 264 13.14 7.78 5.82
C SER A 264 13.25 7.28 4.37
N PHE A 265 12.28 7.59 3.52
CA PHE A 265 12.33 7.19 2.10
C PHE A 265 13.28 8.05 1.28
N ASP A 266 13.35 9.35 1.58
CA ASP A 266 14.33 10.24 0.97
C ASP A 266 15.76 9.79 1.33
N GLU A 267 16.00 9.42 2.60
CA GLU A 267 17.28 8.85 3.03
C GLU A 267 17.58 7.50 2.36
N PHE A 268 16.59 6.62 2.24
CA PHE A 268 16.73 5.35 1.51
C PHE A 268 17.13 5.58 0.05
N GLN A 269 16.45 6.50 -0.64
CA GLN A 269 16.76 6.83 -2.03
C GLN A 269 18.17 7.41 -2.17
N ARG A 270 18.57 8.32 -1.27
CA ARG A 270 19.93 8.88 -1.24
C ARG A 270 20.99 7.77 -1.07
N ARG A 271 20.73 6.77 -0.23
CA ARG A 271 21.61 5.61 -0.05
C ARG A 271 21.64 4.71 -1.29
N GLN A 272 20.50 4.49 -1.96
CA GLN A 272 20.47 3.78 -3.25
C GLN A 272 21.29 4.53 -4.31
N GLU A 273 21.17 5.85 -4.40
CA GLU A 273 21.94 6.68 -5.34
C GLU A 273 23.46 6.60 -5.08
N SER A 274 23.89 6.58 -3.81
CA SER A 274 25.30 6.36 -3.45
C SER A 274 25.75 4.97 -3.89
N LEU A 275 24.99 3.92 -3.57
CA LEU A 275 25.33 2.55 -3.95
C LEU A 275 25.42 2.38 -5.46
N ALA A 276 24.47 2.97 -6.21
CA ALA A 276 24.47 2.97 -7.67
C ALA A 276 25.76 3.57 -8.24
N LYS A 277 26.21 4.70 -7.67
CA LYS A 277 27.44 5.37 -8.08
C LYS A 277 28.69 4.56 -7.72
N ASP A 278 28.77 4.07 -6.49
CA ASP A 278 29.95 3.38 -5.96
C ASP A 278 30.20 2.05 -6.68
N HIS A 279 29.13 1.37 -7.11
CA HIS A 279 29.19 0.07 -7.79
C HIS A 279 28.90 0.14 -9.29
N GLN A 280 28.67 1.34 -9.85
CA GLN A 280 28.32 1.56 -11.26
C GLN A 280 27.09 0.75 -11.72
N ILE A 281 26.09 0.64 -10.85
CA ILE A 281 24.83 -0.05 -11.11
C ILE A 281 23.78 1.00 -11.52
N PRO A 282 23.04 0.82 -12.63
CA PRO A 282 21.93 1.72 -12.97
C PRO A 282 20.89 1.78 -11.85
N LEU A 283 20.45 2.99 -11.47
CA LEU A 283 19.58 3.22 -10.31
C LEU A 283 18.27 2.42 -10.40
N GLU A 284 17.71 2.28 -11.60
CA GLU A 284 16.50 1.50 -11.86
C GLU A 284 16.64 0.00 -11.57
N GLN A 285 17.87 -0.53 -11.55
CA GLN A 285 18.13 -1.94 -11.23
C GLN A 285 18.18 -2.19 -9.72
N LEU A 286 18.41 -1.15 -8.91
CA LEU A 286 18.54 -1.31 -7.46
C LEU A 286 17.25 -1.75 -6.78
N ASP A 287 16.08 -1.46 -7.35
CA ASP A 287 14.80 -1.94 -6.82
C ASP A 287 14.63 -3.46 -6.95
N PHE A 288 15.41 -4.08 -7.83
CA PHE A 288 15.41 -5.54 -8.06
C PHE A 288 16.70 -6.20 -7.59
N LEU A 289 17.51 -5.49 -6.78
CA LEU A 289 18.79 -5.97 -6.31
C LEU A 289 18.62 -7.30 -5.56
N SER A 290 19.31 -8.32 -6.02
CA SER A 290 19.34 -9.66 -5.40
C SER A 290 20.73 -10.07 -4.93
N ASP A 291 21.74 -9.21 -5.13
CA ASP A 291 23.10 -9.47 -4.68
C ASP A 291 23.15 -9.44 -3.15
N TYR A 292 23.44 -10.59 -2.56
CA TYR A 292 23.47 -10.77 -1.11
C TYR A 292 24.54 -9.91 -0.43
N HIS A 293 25.73 -9.76 -1.02
CA HIS A 293 26.81 -9.00 -0.41
C HIS A 293 26.51 -7.51 -0.39
N LEU A 294 25.91 -6.99 -1.46
CA LEU A 294 25.49 -5.59 -1.51
C LEU A 294 24.33 -5.33 -0.55
N LEU A 295 23.33 -6.22 -0.51
CA LEU A 295 22.20 -6.10 0.42
C LEU A 295 22.63 -6.20 1.88
N ALA A 296 23.57 -7.09 2.22
CA ALA A 296 24.06 -7.25 3.60
C ALA A 296 24.81 -6.01 4.12
N ASN A 297 25.45 -5.26 3.22
CA ASN A 297 26.17 -4.03 3.57
C ASN A 297 25.31 -2.77 3.44
N PHE A 298 24.09 -2.88 2.88
CA PHE A 298 23.19 -1.75 2.75
C PHE A 298 22.54 -1.45 4.10
N ASN A 299 22.79 -0.25 4.64
CA ASN A 299 22.13 0.19 5.87
C ASN A 299 20.66 0.52 5.58
N VAL A 300 19.75 -0.35 6.04
CA VAL A 300 18.28 -0.18 5.92
C VAL A 300 17.68 0.70 7.02
N ASP A 301 18.42 1.03 8.08
CA ASP A 301 17.93 1.89 9.15
C ASP A 301 17.97 3.36 8.68
N CYS A 302 16.94 3.76 7.91
CA CYS A 302 16.85 5.06 7.24
C CYS A 302 16.17 6.14 8.10
N SER A 303 15.59 5.74 9.23
CA SER A 303 14.96 6.66 10.17
C SER A 303 15.96 7.55 10.90
N LYS A 304 15.52 8.77 11.24
CA LYS A 304 16.16 9.57 12.28
C LYS A 304 16.05 8.90 13.66
N ILE A 305 17.05 9.14 14.49
CA ILE A 305 17.06 8.73 15.91
C ILE A 305 15.93 9.48 16.63
N GLY A 306 15.15 8.77 17.46
CA GLY A 306 14.07 9.37 18.26
C GLY A 306 12.76 9.61 17.50
N ALA A 307 12.64 9.14 16.26
CA ALA A 307 11.38 9.18 15.50
C ALA A 307 10.34 8.22 16.12
N ALA A 308 9.56 8.71 17.08
CA ALA A 308 8.56 7.94 17.84
C ALA A 308 7.11 8.11 17.33
N GLY A 309 6.96 8.36 16.02
CA GLY A 309 5.65 8.39 15.35
C GLY A 309 4.98 7.02 15.31
N ASN A 310 3.66 6.99 15.18
CA ASN A 310 2.83 5.77 15.12
C ASN A 310 2.82 5.07 13.74
N GLY A 311 3.42 5.68 12.70
CA GLY A 311 3.39 5.17 11.33
C GLY A 311 3.99 3.76 11.14
N ALA A 312 4.84 3.31 12.06
CA ALA A 312 5.32 1.92 12.10
C ALA A 312 4.22 0.92 12.52
N LEU A 313 3.38 1.30 13.48
CA LEU A 313 2.39 0.44 14.11
C LEU A 313 1.10 0.32 13.30
N MET A 314 0.71 1.40 12.61
CA MET A 314 -0.52 1.46 11.81
C MET A 314 -0.61 0.44 10.67
N ARG A 315 0.54 -0.08 10.25
CA ARG A 315 0.70 -0.95 9.07
C ARG A 315 1.23 -2.35 9.40
N LEU A 316 1.28 -2.71 10.67
CA LEU A 316 2.13 -3.80 11.17
C LEU A 316 1.61 -5.19 10.84
N ALA A 317 0.30 -5.38 10.79
CA ALA A 317 -0.40 -6.67 10.71
C ALA A 317 0.23 -7.71 9.77
N PRO A 318 0.65 -7.40 8.53
CA PRO A 318 1.19 -8.42 7.64
C PRO A 318 2.34 -9.26 8.22
N VAL A 319 3.19 -8.68 9.07
CA VAL A 319 4.34 -9.39 9.66
C VAL A 319 3.90 -10.49 10.65
N PRO A 320 3.20 -10.20 11.75
CA PRO A 320 2.76 -11.23 12.68
C PRO A 320 1.78 -12.22 12.05
N LEU A 321 1.00 -11.82 11.03
CA LEU A 321 0.13 -12.74 10.28
C LEU A 321 0.95 -13.72 9.43
N PHE A 322 2.03 -13.28 8.79
CA PHE A 322 2.90 -14.16 7.98
C PHE A 322 3.70 -15.14 8.85
N PHE A 323 4.29 -14.67 9.95
CA PHE A 323 5.17 -15.47 10.80
C PHE A 323 4.45 -16.15 11.98
N HIS A 324 3.12 -16.29 11.94
CA HIS A 324 2.29 -16.71 13.08
C HIS A 324 2.69 -18.04 13.73
N LYS A 325 3.24 -18.99 12.95
CA LYS A 325 3.78 -20.27 13.45
C LYS A 325 5.03 -20.12 14.30
N TRP A 326 5.73 -18.99 14.22
CA TRP A 326 7.06 -18.75 14.78
C TRP A 326 7.09 -17.47 15.61
N PRO A 327 6.54 -17.48 16.85
CA PRO A 327 6.32 -16.27 17.63
C PRO A 327 7.57 -15.42 17.87
N ILE A 328 8.74 -16.04 18.07
CA ILE A 328 10.02 -15.32 18.24
C ILE A 328 10.34 -14.46 17.02
N HIS A 329 10.16 -15.01 15.81
CA HIS A 329 10.42 -14.31 14.55
C HIS A 329 9.34 -13.28 14.26
N ALA A 330 8.07 -13.63 14.49
CA ALA A 330 6.96 -12.69 14.34
C ALA A 330 7.15 -11.44 15.20
N VAL A 331 7.55 -11.61 16.47
CA VAL A 331 7.82 -10.49 17.40
C VAL A 331 9.04 -9.70 16.95
N GLU A 332 10.18 -10.34 16.69
CA GLU A 332 11.40 -9.64 16.27
C GLU A 332 11.20 -8.87 14.95
N PHE A 333 10.64 -9.51 13.92
CA PHE A 333 10.39 -8.87 12.63
C PHE A 333 9.34 -7.78 12.72
N SER A 334 8.39 -7.86 13.66
CA SER A 334 7.46 -6.75 13.92
C SER A 334 8.21 -5.50 14.35
N GLY A 335 9.16 -5.63 15.28
CA GLY A 335 10.04 -4.54 15.68
C GLY A 335 10.90 -4.02 14.53
N ARG A 336 11.60 -4.93 13.83
CA ARG A 336 12.52 -4.57 12.74
C ARG A 336 11.80 -3.87 11.57
N SER A 337 10.58 -4.28 11.24
CA SER A 337 9.73 -3.64 10.23
C SER A 337 9.41 -2.18 10.56
N GLY A 338 9.20 -1.86 11.85
CA GLY A 338 9.00 -0.48 12.29
C GLY A 338 10.29 0.35 12.25
N GLN A 339 11.38 -0.25 12.76
CA GLN A 339 12.67 0.42 12.99
C GLN A 339 13.25 1.12 11.76
N ILE A 340 13.07 0.54 10.57
CA ILE A 340 13.64 1.08 9.31
C ILE A 340 13.08 2.47 8.93
N THR A 341 11.92 2.86 9.49
CA THR A 341 11.29 4.18 9.30
C THR A 341 11.03 4.96 10.59
N HIS A 342 11.10 4.30 11.74
CA HIS A 342 10.82 4.86 13.06
C HIS A 342 11.86 4.32 14.06
N GLY A 343 12.98 5.04 14.15
CA GLY A 343 14.20 4.62 14.84
C GLY A 343 14.20 4.83 16.35
N ASP A 344 13.07 5.23 16.94
CA ASP A 344 12.93 5.30 18.40
C ASP A 344 12.73 3.89 19.00
N PRO A 345 13.43 3.52 20.09
CA PRO A 345 13.21 2.25 20.79
C PRO A 345 11.75 1.97 21.18
N LYS A 346 10.97 3.02 21.48
CA LYS A 346 9.53 2.91 21.77
C LYS A 346 8.75 2.38 20.57
N ALA A 347 9.10 2.80 19.35
CA ALA A 347 8.44 2.33 18.15
C ALA A 347 8.77 0.86 17.86
N TYR A 348 10.05 0.48 18.01
CA TYR A 348 10.49 -0.91 17.92
C TYR A 348 9.74 -1.81 18.91
N ASP A 349 9.70 -1.43 20.19
CA ASP A 349 9.07 -2.25 21.23
C ASP A 349 7.53 -2.23 21.18
N ALA A 350 6.91 -1.13 20.77
CA ALA A 350 5.47 -1.06 20.52
C ALA A 350 5.06 -2.09 19.45
N CYS A 351 5.82 -2.14 18.35
CA CYS A 351 5.56 -3.11 17.28
C CYS A 351 5.79 -4.55 17.74
N ARG A 352 6.84 -4.81 18.55
CA ARG A 352 7.09 -6.15 19.12
C ARG A 352 5.95 -6.61 20.02
N TYR A 353 5.53 -5.76 20.96
CA TYR A 353 4.46 -6.07 21.88
C TYR A 353 3.13 -6.29 21.15
N TYR A 354 2.79 -5.42 20.21
CA TYR A 354 1.57 -5.54 19.44
C TYR A 354 1.57 -6.74 18.48
N GLY A 355 2.72 -7.05 17.86
CA GLY A 355 2.91 -8.27 17.09
C GLY A 355 2.72 -9.54 17.94
N ALA A 356 3.17 -9.55 19.19
CA ALA A 356 2.92 -10.65 20.12
C ALA A 356 1.42 -10.83 20.41
N LEU A 357 0.66 -9.73 20.60
CA LEU A 357 -0.79 -9.80 20.80
C LEU A 357 -1.51 -10.40 19.59
N ILE A 358 -1.14 -10.00 18.37
CA ILE A 358 -1.70 -10.58 17.14
C ILE A 358 -1.41 -12.09 17.06
N VAL A 359 -0.16 -12.50 17.30
CA VAL A 359 0.24 -13.91 17.26
C VAL A 359 -0.50 -14.72 18.32
N ALA A 360 -0.59 -14.23 19.56
CA ALA A 360 -1.35 -14.87 20.64
C ALA A 360 -2.82 -15.05 20.24
N THR A 361 -3.42 -14.03 19.62
CA THR A 361 -4.81 -14.08 19.14
C THR A 361 -4.98 -15.15 18.04
N LEU A 362 -4.06 -15.24 17.07
CA LEU A 362 -4.08 -16.30 16.05
C LEU A 362 -3.92 -17.71 16.66
N ARG A 363 -3.22 -17.81 17.78
CA ARG A 363 -3.01 -19.06 18.55
C ARG A 363 -4.17 -19.39 19.49
N GLY A 364 -5.25 -18.61 19.47
CA GLY A 364 -6.49 -18.91 20.16
C GLY A 364 -6.59 -18.39 21.59
N GLU A 365 -5.69 -17.50 22.02
CA GLU A 365 -5.79 -16.88 23.35
C GLU A 365 -7.06 -16.02 23.48
N SER A 366 -7.68 -16.09 24.65
CA SER A 366 -8.88 -15.31 24.98
C SER A 366 -8.53 -13.85 25.20
N LYS A 367 -9.55 -12.98 25.14
CA LYS A 367 -9.37 -11.55 25.37
C LYS A 367 -8.84 -11.25 26.77
N GLU A 368 -9.24 -12.03 27.77
CA GLU A 368 -8.75 -11.94 29.14
C GLU A 368 -7.26 -12.29 29.22
N GLN A 369 -6.79 -13.28 28.46
CA GLN A 369 -5.38 -13.66 28.40
C GLN A 369 -4.55 -12.58 27.69
N LEU A 370 -5.04 -12.06 26.56
CA LEU A 370 -4.39 -10.99 25.79
C LEU A 370 -4.23 -9.70 26.61
N LEU A 371 -5.24 -9.37 27.42
CA LEU A 371 -5.28 -8.15 28.23
C LEU A 371 -4.81 -8.38 29.67
N ASP A 372 -4.23 -9.54 29.98
CA ASP A 372 -3.64 -9.83 31.29
C ASP A 372 -2.40 -8.93 31.52
N ASN A 373 -2.26 -8.36 32.72
CA ASN A 373 -1.12 -7.51 33.06
C ASN A 373 0.22 -8.28 33.04
N GLU A 374 0.17 -9.61 33.12
CA GLU A 374 1.30 -10.53 33.02
C GLU A 374 1.46 -11.12 31.61
N PHE A 375 0.69 -10.68 30.60
CA PHE A 375 0.80 -11.20 29.22
C PHE A 375 2.24 -11.19 28.73
N TYR A 376 2.94 -10.06 28.89
CA TYR A 376 4.33 -9.93 28.46
C TYR A 376 5.27 -10.89 29.23
N VAL A 377 5.05 -11.07 30.54
CA VAL A 377 5.86 -11.97 31.37
C VAL A 377 5.65 -13.43 30.94
N LYS A 378 4.39 -13.83 30.72
CA LYS A 378 4.02 -15.17 30.22
C LYS A 378 4.61 -15.47 28.84
N HIS A 379 4.73 -14.45 27.98
CA HIS A 379 5.26 -14.56 26.63
C HIS A 379 6.72 -14.11 26.46
N LYS A 380 7.45 -13.89 27.55
CA LYS A 380 8.84 -13.42 27.55
C LYS A 380 9.78 -14.20 26.62
N PRO A 381 9.66 -15.54 26.43
CA PRO A 381 10.47 -16.26 25.45
C PRO A 381 10.34 -15.74 24.01
N TRP A 382 9.18 -15.20 23.60
CA TRP A 382 8.98 -14.64 22.26
C TRP A 382 9.79 -13.37 22.01
N PHE A 383 10.21 -12.69 23.08
CA PHE A 383 10.99 -11.46 23.02
C PHE A 383 12.51 -11.71 23.03
N ASN A 384 12.95 -12.97 22.93
CA ASN A 384 14.35 -13.37 22.91
C ASN A 384 15.19 -12.73 24.02
N GLY A 385 14.62 -12.63 25.23
CA GLY A 385 15.26 -12.03 26.40
C GLY A 385 15.41 -10.50 26.41
N LYS A 386 15.12 -9.80 25.30
CA LYS A 386 15.16 -8.33 25.22
C LYS A 386 13.97 -7.74 25.97
N ARG A 387 14.23 -6.79 26.87
CA ARG A 387 13.17 -6.05 27.60
C ARG A 387 12.42 -5.09 26.68
N LEU A 388 11.17 -4.80 27.00
CA LEU A 388 10.43 -3.69 26.41
C LEU A 388 10.89 -2.37 27.04
N HIS A 389 10.82 -1.30 26.26
CA HIS A 389 10.89 0.08 26.75
C HIS A 389 9.85 0.30 27.86
N THR A 390 10.20 1.09 28.89
CA THR A 390 9.39 1.28 30.10
C THR A 390 7.98 1.76 29.81
N ASP A 391 7.81 2.66 28.85
CA ASP A 391 6.50 3.18 28.43
C ASP A 391 5.61 2.08 27.82
N ILE A 392 6.20 1.17 27.04
CA ILE A 392 5.49 0.04 26.45
C ILE A 392 5.21 -1.03 27.51
N GLU A 393 6.12 -1.23 28.46
CA GLU A 393 5.89 -2.11 29.61
C GLU A 393 4.74 -1.58 30.49
N ALA A 394 4.59 -0.27 30.66
CA ALA A 394 3.46 0.33 31.35
C ALA A 394 2.13 0.04 30.64
N ILE A 395 2.12 0.09 29.30
CA ILE A 395 0.97 -0.35 28.49
C ILE A 395 0.71 -1.84 28.71
N ALA A 396 1.74 -2.69 28.64
CA ALA A 396 1.62 -4.13 28.85
C ALA A 396 1.04 -4.49 30.23
N LYS A 397 1.30 -3.65 31.25
CA LYS A 397 0.74 -3.75 32.60
C LYS A 397 -0.67 -3.16 32.74
N GLY A 398 -1.29 -2.72 31.65
CA GLY A 398 -2.69 -2.31 31.60
C GLY A 398 -2.93 -0.81 31.79
N SER A 399 -1.96 0.08 31.52
CA SER A 399 -2.16 1.54 31.63
C SER A 399 -3.32 2.06 30.78
N TYR A 400 -3.71 1.33 29.73
CA TYR A 400 -4.85 1.61 28.85
C TYR A 400 -6.23 1.32 29.48
N LYS A 401 -6.32 0.64 30.63
CA LYS A 401 -7.60 0.25 31.27
C LYS A 401 -8.27 1.42 32.00
N GLN A 402 -8.52 2.51 31.27
CA GLN A 402 -9.13 3.74 31.79
C GLN A 402 -10.63 3.77 31.50
N ARG A 403 -11.47 3.61 32.52
CA ARG A 403 -12.94 3.61 32.36
C ARG A 403 -13.51 4.92 31.81
N GLN A 404 -12.83 6.04 32.06
CA GLN A 404 -13.24 7.36 31.60
C GLN A 404 -12.73 7.70 30.19
N GLY A 405 -12.04 6.76 29.52
CA GLY A 405 -11.55 6.96 28.14
C GLY A 405 -10.74 8.24 28.00
N TYR A 406 -11.20 9.14 27.12
CA TYR A 406 -10.57 10.44 26.92
C TYR A 406 -10.43 11.25 28.22
N ASP A 407 -11.48 11.34 29.04
CA ASP A 407 -11.41 12.08 30.31
C ASP A 407 -10.48 11.43 31.34
N GLY A 408 -10.25 10.12 31.20
CA GLY A 408 -9.27 9.35 31.98
C GLY A 408 -7.82 9.47 31.48
N GLY A 409 -7.56 10.27 30.43
CA GLY A 409 -6.22 10.54 29.91
C GLY A 409 -5.83 9.74 28.66
N ILE A 410 -6.73 8.94 28.08
CA ILE A 410 -6.46 8.24 26.81
C ILE A 410 -6.38 9.25 25.66
N ARG A 411 -5.32 9.19 24.85
CA ARG A 411 -5.11 10.08 23.70
C ARG A 411 -4.71 9.24 22.48
N GLY A 412 -5.42 9.38 21.37
CA GLY A 412 -5.07 8.74 20.10
C GLY A 412 -4.38 9.73 19.17
N ASN A 413 -3.20 10.24 19.55
CA ASN A 413 -2.43 11.18 18.71
C ASN A 413 -1.24 10.48 18.01
N GLY A 414 -0.48 11.22 17.20
CA GLY A 414 0.64 10.70 16.41
C GLY A 414 1.83 10.10 17.18
N TYR A 415 1.83 10.14 18.52
CA TYR A 415 2.88 9.53 19.34
C TYR A 415 2.58 8.06 19.63
N ILE A 416 3.49 7.17 19.21
CA ILE A 416 3.24 5.72 19.19
C ILE A 416 2.79 5.10 20.53
N VAL A 417 3.26 5.62 21.66
CA VAL A 417 2.85 5.14 22.99
C VAL A 417 1.38 5.47 23.23
N ASN A 418 0.98 6.71 22.95
CA ASN A 418 -0.39 7.17 23.12
C ASN A 418 -1.34 6.41 22.17
N THR A 419 -0.98 6.27 20.90
CA THR A 419 -1.80 5.56 19.91
C THR A 419 -1.98 4.08 20.27
N LEU A 420 -0.91 3.39 20.68
CA LEU A 420 -0.99 2.00 21.14
C LEU A 420 -1.88 1.88 22.37
N GLN A 421 -1.74 2.78 23.34
CA GLN A 421 -2.59 2.83 24.52
C GLN A 421 -4.06 3.03 24.16
N ALA A 422 -4.35 3.95 23.23
CA ALA A 422 -5.69 4.25 22.75
C ALA A 422 -6.35 3.07 22.01
N ALA A 423 -5.62 2.41 21.11
CA ALA A 423 -6.13 1.25 20.40
C ALA A 423 -6.43 0.06 21.35
N LEU A 424 -5.56 -0.18 22.34
CA LEU A 424 -5.79 -1.22 23.35
C LEU A 424 -6.90 -0.84 24.34
N TRP A 425 -7.07 0.44 24.66
CA TRP A 425 -8.23 0.92 25.41
C TRP A 425 -9.52 0.63 24.64
N ALA A 426 -9.58 0.96 23.35
CA ALA A 426 -10.74 0.69 22.52
C ALA A 426 -11.03 -0.82 22.46
N PHE A 427 -10.01 -1.66 22.29
CA PHE A 427 -10.16 -3.13 22.34
C PHE A 427 -10.63 -3.63 23.70
N TRP A 428 -10.12 -3.09 24.80
CA TRP A 428 -10.58 -3.44 26.14
C TRP A 428 -12.05 -3.01 26.39
N ALA A 429 -12.45 -1.84 25.89
CA ALA A 429 -13.76 -1.23 26.14
C ALA A 429 -14.86 -1.60 25.13
N ASP A 430 -14.55 -2.33 24.05
CA ASP A 430 -15.48 -2.58 22.94
C ASP A 430 -16.70 -3.49 23.24
N GLU A 431 -16.85 -3.96 24.47
CA GLU A 431 -17.96 -4.83 24.91
C GLU A 431 -18.15 -6.09 24.03
N ASN A 432 -17.05 -6.66 23.53
CA ASN A 432 -17.03 -7.82 22.63
C ASN A 432 -17.76 -7.55 21.29
N ASN A 433 -17.73 -6.29 20.84
CA ASN A 433 -18.32 -5.85 19.58
C ASN A 433 -17.32 -4.97 18.80
N PHE A 434 -16.92 -5.44 17.62
CA PHE A 434 -15.99 -4.72 16.74
C PHE A 434 -16.45 -3.27 16.44
N GLU A 435 -17.73 -3.09 16.16
CA GLU A 435 -18.32 -1.79 15.81
C GLU A 435 -18.15 -0.77 16.94
N LYS A 436 -18.47 -1.19 18.17
CA LYS A 436 -18.33 -0.33 19.35
C LYS A 436 -16.88 0.09 19.56
N GLY A 437 -15.94 -0.84 19.41
CA GLY A 437 -14.52 -0.57 19.60
C GLY A 437 -13.93 0.32 18.51
N VAL A 438 -14.23 0.08 17.25
CA VAL A 438 -13.71 0.90 16.16
C VAL A 438 -14.28 2.33 16.23
N LEU A 439 -15.56 2.48 16.56
CA LEU A 439 -16.16 3.79 16.78
C LEU A 439 -15.57 4.49 18.02
N ALA A 440 -15.27 3.75 19.08
CA ALA A 440 -14.58 4.31 20.26
C ALA A 440 -13.17 4.81 19.89
N ALA A 441 -12.42 4.06 19.07
CA ALA A 441 -11.11 4.44 18.59
C ALA A 441 -11.16 5.71 17.72
N VAL A 442 -12.07 5.78 16.75
CA VAL A 442 -12.24 6.96 15.87
C VAL A 442 -12.67 8.19 16.67
N ASN A 443 -13.66 8.05 17.55
CA ASN A 443 -14.23 9.19 18.27
C ASN A 443 -13.35 9.73 19.43
N LEU A 444 -12.17 9.14 19.68
CA LEU A 444 -11.14 9.77 20.51
C LEU A 444 -10.63 11.08 19.90
N GLY A 445 -10.67 11.22 18.57
CA GLY A 445 -10.15 12.38 17.87
C GLY A 445 -8.64 12.35 17.72
N ASP A 446 -8.11 13.48 17.25
CA ASP A 446 -6.72 13.71 16.87
C ASP A 446 -6.29 12.82 15.69
N ASP A 447 -5.60 11.71 15.92
CA ASP A 447 -5.08 10.81 14.90
C ASP A 447 -6.01 9.59 14.75
N THR A 448 -7.16 9.85 14.12
CA THR A 448 -8.37 9.02 14.17
C THR A 448 -8.28 7.77 13.31
N ASP A 449 -7.81 7.91 12.06
CA ASP A 449 -7.63 6.81 11.12
C ASP A 449 -6.56 5.83 11.62
N THR A 450 -5.42 6.34 12.11
CA THR A 450 -4.36 5.49 12.62
C THR A 450 -4.78 4.74 13.87
N THR A 451 -5.41 5.41 14.84
CA THR A 451 -5.87 4.75 16.08
C THR A 451 -6.89 3.65 15.75
N ALA A 452 -7.82 3.91 14.82
CA ALA A 452 -8.82 2.95 14.39
C ALA A 452 -8.23 1.81 13.55
N ALA A 453 -7.24 2.07 12.70
CA ALA A 453 -6.50 1.06 11.95
C ALA A 453 -5.76 0.11 12.90
N ILE A 454 -5.08 0.64 13.92
CA ILE A 454 -4.41 -0.17 14.95
C ILE A 454 -5.44 -0.94 15.79
N TYR A 455 -6.59 -0.37 16.14
CA TYR A 455 -7.65 -1.19 16.75
C TYR A 455 -8.08 -2.34 15.82
N GLY A 456 -8.34 -2.01 14.55
CA GLY A 456 -8.87 -2.91 13.53
C GLY A 456 -7.95 -4.10 13.23
N GLN A 457 -6.64 -3.93 13.28
CA GLN A 457 -5.66 -5.00 13.11
C GLN A 457 -5.86 -6.14 14.14
N LEU A 458 -5.86 -5.84 15.44
CA LEU A 458 -5.99 -6.84 16.52
C LEU A 458 -7.43 -7.32 16.69
N ALA A 459 -8.38 -6.40 16.75
CA ALA A 459 -9.80 -6.73 16.87
C ALA A 459 -10.26 -7.58 15.68
N GLY A 460 -9.77 -7.28 14.47
CA GLY A 460 -10.03 -8.06 13.28
C GLY A 460 -9.56 -9.52 13.38
N VAL A 461 -8.38 -9.78 13.96
CA VAL A 461 -7.92 -11.15 14.24
C VAL A 461 -8.83 -11.83 15.26
N TYR A 462 -9.22 -11.11 16.31
CA TYR A 462 -10.00 -11.65 17.41
C TYR A 462 -11.42 -12.04 16.99
N TYR A 463 -12.13 -11.15 16.28
CA TYR A 463 -13.50 -11.40 15.84
C TYR A 463 -13.58 -12.21 14.55
N GLY A 464 -12.59 -12.06 13.66
CA GLY A 464 -12.59 -12.62 12.31
C GLY A 464 -13.49 -11.85 11.34
N PHE A 465 -13.19 -11.99 10.04
CA PHE A 465 -13.86 -11.29 8.94
C PHE A 465 -15.39 -11.44 8.95
N LYS A 466 -15.87 -12.66 9.22
CA LYS A 466 -17.31 -12.98 9.21
C LYS A 466 -18.10 -12.15 10.24
N LYS A 467 -17.47 -11.67 11.31
CA LYS A 467 -18.11 -10.87 12.39
C LYS A 467 -17.88 -9.36 12.27
N LEU A 468 -17.12 -8.89 11.27
CA LEU A 468 -17.03 -7.46 11.00
C LEU A 468 -18.40 -6.92 10.51
N PRO A 469 -18.77 -5.66 10.82
CA PRO A 469 -20.03 -5.08 10.38
C PRO A 469 -20.18 -5.17 8.86
N GLU A 470 -21.23 -5.84 8.39
CA GLU A 470 -21.39 -6.19 6.98
C GLU A 470 -21.44 -4.95 6.07
N ASN A 471 -22.22 -3.94 6.47
CA ASN A 471 -22.34 -2.68 5.75
C ASN A 471 -21.00 -1.96 5.56
N TRP A 472 -20.05 -2.11 6.48
CA TRP A 472 -18.74 -1.47 6.38
C TRP A 472 -17.73 -2.37 5.68
N ARG A 473 -17.62 -3.64 6.08
CA ARG A 473 -16.63 -4.55 5.48
C ARG A 473 -16.82 -4.67 3.97
N ASP A 474 -18.05 -4.57 3.47
CA ASP A 474 -18.36 -4.68 2.03
C ASP A 474 -18.13 -3.39 1.25
N GLN A 475 -18.05 -2.24 1.93
CA GLN A 475 -17.71 -0.94 1.33
C GLN A 475 -16.21 -0.64 1.35
N VAL A 476 -15.39 -1.44 2.04
CA VAL A 476 -13.92 -1.28 2.03
C VAL A 476 -13.39 -1.33 0.60
N TYR A 477 -12.68 -0.27 0.19
CA TYR A 477 -12.08 -0.19 -1.13
C TYR A 477 -11.11 -1.37 -1.37
N ALA A 478 -11.27 -2.03 -2.52
CA ALA A 478 -10.43 -3.16 -2.93
C ALA A 478 -10.46 -4.35 -1.94
N LYS A 479 -11.56 -4.54 -1.20
CA LYS A 479 -11.79 -5.67 -0.27
C LYS A 479 -11.33 -7.02 -0.81
N ASP A 480 -11.69 -7.37 -2.04
CA ASP A 480 -11.36 -8.69 -2.61
C ASP A 480 -9.87 -8.82 -2.91
N PHE A 481 -9.20 -7.74 -3.30
CA PHE A 481 -7.75 -7.70 -3.41
C PHE A 481 -7.09 -7.88 -2.04
N ILE A 482 -7.56 -7.17 -1.00
CA ILE A 482 -7.03 -7.32 0.37
C ILE A 482 -7.20 -8.76 0.85
N LYS A 483 -8.36 -9.39 0.58
CA LYS A 483 -8.59 -10.81 0.88
C LYS A 483 -7.65 -11.74 0.11
N CYS A 484 -7.41 -11.47 -1.17
CA CYS A 484 -6.44 -12.23 -1.95
C CYS A 484 -5.03 -12.12 -1.34
N VAL A 485 -4.59 -10.91 -0.99
CA VAL A 485 -3.32 -10.68 -0.28
C VAL A 485 -3.26 -11.45 1.04
N SER A 486 -4.33 -11.42 1.85
CA SER A 486 -4.43 -12.22 3.08
C SER A 486 -4.25 -13.72 2.83
N LYS A 487 -4.91 -14.30 1.80
CA LYS A 487 -4.73 -15.72 1.45
C LYS A 487 -3.27 -16.05 1.16
N TRP A 488 -2.58 -15.19 0.42
CA TRP A 488 -1.15 -15.37 0.11
C TRP A 488 -0.25 -15.20 1.33
N ILE A 489 -0.57 -14.28 2.25
CA ILE A 489 0.12 -14.19 3.55
C ILE A 489 0.03 -15.53 4.28
N VAL A 490 -1.16 -16.13 4.38
CA VAL A 490 -1.33 -17.41 5.07
C VAL A 490 -0.59 -18.53 4.36
N TYR A 491 -0.71 -18.59 3.04
CA TYR A 491 -0.09 -19.64 2.23
C TYR A 491 1.43 -19.62 2.36
N GLU A 492 2.08 -18.51 2.01
CA GLU A 492 3.55 -18.41 2.07
C GLU A 492 4.06 -18.47 3.52
N GLY A 493 3.34 -17.86 4.47
CA GLY A 493 3.66 -17.94 5.90
C GLY A 493 3.58 -19.36 6.47
N ASN A 494 2.64 -20.19 5.99
CA ASN A 494 2.52 -21.58 6.39
C ASN A 494 3.67 -22.46 5.89
N GLN A 495 4.30 -22.08 4.77
CA GLN A 495 5.46 -22.75 4.19
C GLN A 495 6.79 -22.25 4.80
N TRP A 496 6.78 -21.08 5.43
CA TRP A 496 7.99 -20.50 6.00
C TRP A 496 8.51 -21.30 7.19
N GLN A 497 9.81 -21.52 7.20
CA GLN A 497 10.56 -22.12 8.29
C GLN A 497 11.81 -21.28 8.56
N PRO A 498 12.25 -21.15 9.82
CA PRO A 498 13.53 -20.52 10.11
C PRO A 498 14.65 -21.35 9.48
N GLU A 499 15.65 -20.68 8.92
CA GLU A 499 16.85 -21.36 8.48
C GLU A 499 17.50 -22.05 9.69
N GLU A 500 17.63 -23.38 9.66
CA GLU A 500 18.44 -24.06 10.67
C GLU A 500 19.85 -23.49 10.61
N PRO A 501 20.49 -23.18 11.75
CA PRO A 501 21.89 -22.83 11.76
C PRO A 501 22.65 -24.05 11.23
N THR A 502 23.05 -24.01 9.96
CA THR A 502 23.87 -25.07 9.37
C THR A 502 25.17 -25.14 10.17
N HIS A 503 25.33 -26.19 10.97
CA HIS A 503 26.55 -26.49 11.71
C HIS A 503 27.78 -26.79 10.81
N SER A 504 27.75 -26.46 9.52
CA SER A 504 28.74 -26.92 8.53
C SER A 504 29.69 -25.84 7.96
N THR A 505 29.61 -24.57 8.36
CA THR A 505 30.46 -23.50 7.77
C THR A 505 31.52 -22.89 8.69
N GLN A 506 31.73 -23.40 9.91
CA GLN A 506 32.84 -22.98 10.77
C GLN A 506 33.91 -24.06 11.04
N GLN A 507 33.65 -25.35 10.81
CA GLN A 507 34.66 -26.41 11.03
C GLN A 507 35.52 -26.73 9.79
N SER A 508 35.07 -26.43 8.57
CA SER A 508 35.86 -26.70 7.35
C SER A 508 36.93 -25.63 7.05
N LYS A 509 36.84 -24.43 7.63
CA LYS A 509 37.85 -23.36 7.47
C LYS A 509 38.97 -23.37 8.52
N ILE A 510 38.83 -24.16 9.59
CA ILE A 510 39.89 -24.32 10.60
C ILE A 510 40.83 -25.47 10.21
N ASN A 511 40.34 -26.52 9.54
CA ASN A 511 41.16 -27.67 9.14
C ASN A 511 41.91 -27.51 7.80
N GLN A 512 41.76 -26.39 7.09
CA GLN A 512 42.56 -26.07 5.88
C GLN A 512 43.70 -25.06 6.14
N LYS A 513 43.90 -24.62 7.40
CA LYS A 513 45.06 -23.80 7.80
C LYS A 513 46.09 -24.56 8.66
N THR A 514 45.90 -25.86 8.86
CA THR A 514 46.83 -26.74 9.60
C THR A 514 47.01 -28.08 8.91
N ASN A 515 47.37 -28.06 7.62
CA ASN A 515 48.06 -29.15 6.94
C ASN A 515 48.92 -28.59 5.81
#